data_AF-K1J7T2-F1
#
_entry.id   AF-K1J7T2-F1
#
_cell.length_a   1.000
_cell.length_b   1.000
_cell.length_c   1.000
_cell.angle_alpha   90.00
_cell.angle_beta   90.00
_cell.angle_gamma   90.00
#
_symmetry.space_group_name_H-M   'P 1'
#
loop_
_entity.id
_entity.type
_entity.pdbx_description
1 polymer ?
#
loop_
_entity_poly.entity_id
_entity_poly.type
_entity_poly.pdbx_seq_one_letter_code
_entity_poly.pdbx_strand_id
1 'polypeptide(L)' 'MLTDATIVDIDCQMPHCQDPAKSDFTQLIQVSLAYRKIDWEHTVAGTSGADDWRAPIEA' A
#
# COMPACT_ATOMS: atom_id res chain seq x y z
N MET A 1 -0.05 -6.87 -7.90
CA MET A 1 -0.12 -5.69 -8.80
C MET A 1 -1.40 -4.93 -8.55
N LEU A 2 -1.36 -3.60 -8.56
CA LEU A 2 -2.56 -2.74 -8.47
C LEU A 2 -2.88 -2.18 -9.86
N THR A 3 -4.15 -2.21 -10.26
CA THR A 3 -4.60 -1.65 -11.55
C THR A 3 -5.57 -0.49 -11.34
N ASP A 4 -5.41 0.57 -12.13
CA ASP A 4 -6.14 1.84 -12.01
C ASP A 4 -6.09 2.42 -10.59
N ALA A 5 -4.92 2.36 -9.95
CA ALA A 5 -4.71 2.89 -8.61
C ALA A 5 -4.63 4.41 -8.62
N THR A 6 -5.23 5.05 -7.62
CA THR A 6 -5.21 6.50 -7.40
C THR A 6 -4.73 6.77 -5.97
N ILE A 7 -3.81 7.73 -5.82
CA ILE A 7 -3.40 8.21 -4.50
C ILE A 7 -4.57 8.98 -3.90
N VAL A 8 -5.01 8.58 -2.71
CA VAL A 8 -6.10 9.23 -1.98
C VAL A 8 -5.61 10.09 -0.82
N ASP A 9 -4.42 9.81 -0.31
CA ASP A 9 -3.80 10.58 0.76
C ASP A 9 -2.27 10.41 0.75
N ILE A 10 -1.58 11.44 1.23
CA ILE A 10 -0.13 11.42 1.50
C ILE A 10 0.10 12.07 2.86
N ASP A 11 0.41 11.27 3.87
CA ASP A 11 0.84 11.75 5.19
C ASP A 11 2.38 11.78 5.23
N CYS A 12 2.94 12.99 5.29
CA CYS A 12 4.37 13.23 5.29
C CYS A 12 4.79 13.81 6.64
N GLN A 13 5.51 13.01 7.43
CA GLN A 13 5.92 13.37 8.77
C GLN A 13 7.44 13.32 8.92
N MET A 14 7.97 14.22 9.74
CA MET A 14 9.34 14.15 10.20
C MET A 14 9.32 14.03 11.73
N PRO A 15 9.95 12.99 12.30
CA PRO A 15 10.10 12.87 13.73
C PRO A 15 10.84 14.07 14.36
N HIS A 16 10.53 14.34 15.62
CA HIS A 16 11.12 15.46 16.34
C HIS A 16 12.64 15.25 16.55
N CYS A 17 13.47 16.17 16.05
CA CYS A 17 14.93 16.00 16.04
C CYS A 17 15.59 15.95 17.42
N GLN A 18 14.92 16.42 18.48
CA GLN A 18 15.44 16.34 19.84
C GLN A 18 15.04 15.06 20.57
N ASP A 19 14.18 14.21 19.99
CA ASP A 19 13.79 12.93 20.57
C ASP A 19 14.83 11.86 20.20
N PRO A 20 15.72 11.44 21.13
CA PRO A 20 16.78 10.49 20.80
C PRO A 20 16.22 9.11 20.46
N ALA A 21 15.00 8.77 20.90
CA ALA A 21 14.37 7.49 20.57
C ALA A 21 13.97 7.39 19.08
N LYS A 22 14.00 8.51 18.35
CA LYS A 22 13.65 8.59 16.93
C LYS A 22 14.81 9.03 16.05
N SER A 23 16.04 9.02 16.56
CA SER A 23 17.24 9.51 15.85
C SER A 23 17.51 8.82 14.52
N ASP A 24 17.11 7.56 14.41
CA ASP A 24 17.44 6.71 13.25
C ASP A 24 16.45 6.90 12.10
N PHE A 25 15.32 7.57 12.35
CA PHE A 25 14.31 7.84 11.35
C PHE A 25 14.63 9.12 10.58
N THR A 26 14.34 9.09 9.28
CA THR A 26 14.27 10.28 8.43
C THR A 26 12.79 10.68 8.26
N GLN A 27 12.41 11.20 7.10
CA GLN A 27 11.02 11.46 6.76
C GLN A 27 10.26 10.14 6.58
N LEU A 28 9.06 10.10 7.13
CA LEU A 28 8.09 9.02 6.95
C LEU A 28 7.04 9.52 5.96
N ILE A 29 6.94 8.85 4.81
CA ILE A 29 5.98 9.17 3.76
C ILE A 29 5.02 8.00 3.63
N GLN A 30 3.83 8.14 4.21
CA GLN A 30 2.75 7.17 4.06
C GLN A 30 1.89 7.57 2.86
N VAL A 31 1.83 6.71 1.85
CA VAL A 31 1.01 6.92 0.65
C VAL A 31 -0.16 5.94 0.68
N SER A 32 -1.38 6.46 0.68
CA SER A 32 -2.61 5.66 0.63
C SER A 32 -3.14 5.56 -0.79
N LEU A 33 -3.52 4.36 -1.20
CA LEU A 33 -3.96 4.05 -2.55
C LEU A 33 -5.38 3.48 -2.53
N ALA A 34 -6.29 4.12 -3.25
CA ALA A 34 -7.47 3.44 -3.76
C ALA A 34 -7.10 2.71 -5.05
N TYR A 35 -7.76 1.59 -5.32
CA TYR A 35 -7.52 0.79 -6.52
C TYR A 35 -8.82 0.18 -7.00
N ARG A 36 -8.87 -0.18 -8.28
CA ARG A 36 -10.02 -0.88 -8.86
C ARG A 36 -9.85 -2.40 -8.83
N LYS A 37 -8.64 -2.88 -9.13
CA LYS A 37 -8.27 -4.29 -9.13
C LYS A 37 -6.95 -4.49 -8.41
N ILE A 38 -6.84 -5.60 -7.69
CA ILE A 38 -5.62 -6.08 -7.05
C ILE A 38 -5.36 -7.54 -7.41
N ASP A 39 -4.12 -7.85 -7.74
CA ASP A 39 -3.60 -9.20 -7.94
C ASP A 39 -2.52 -9.48 -6.88
N TRP A 40 -2.69 -10.54 -6.08
CA TRP A 40 -1.68 -11.05 -5.15
C TRP A 40 -1.04 -12.32 -5.72
N GLU A 41 0.28 -12.40 -5.58
CA GLU A 41 1.06 -13.55 -6.04
C GLU A 41 2.05 -13.96 -4.94
N HIS A 42 1.98 -15.22 -4.52
CA HIS A 42 2.96 -15.82 -3.63
C HIS A 42 3.99 -16.58 -4.48
N THR A 43 5.03 -15.88 -4.91
CA THR A 43 6.00 -16.36 -5.90
C THR A 43 6.73 -17.66 -5.50
N VAL A 44 6.89 -17.92 -4.20
CA VAL A 44 7.59 -19.13 -3.71
C VAL A 44 6.72 -20.39 -3.77
N ALA A 45 5.41 -20.28 -3.50
CA ALA A 45 4.49 -21.42 -3.50
C ALA A 45 3.56 -21.48 -4.73
N GLY A 46 3.65 -20.48 -5.62
CA GLY A 46 2.88 -20.42 -6.86
C GLY A 46 1.39 -20.11 -6.71
N THR A 47 0.89 -19.88 -5.49
CA THR A 47 -0.51 -19.50 -5.27
C THR A 47 -0.72 -18.03 -5.65
N SER A 48 -1.90 -17.74 -6.20
CA SER A 48 -2.31 -16.38 -6.56
C SER A 48 -3.77 -16.15 -6.19
N GLY A 49 -4.14 -14.89 -6.05
CA GLY A 49 -5.50 -14.44 -5.84
C GLY A 49 -5.71 -13.08 -6.48
N ALA A 50 -6.94 -12.76 -6.86
CA ALA A 50 -7.26 -11.48 -7.44
C ALA A 50 -8.65 -11.02 -7.00
N ASP A 51 -8.83 -9.70 -6.95
CA ASP A 51 -10.11 -9.05 -6.73
C ASP A 51 -10.24 -7.87 -7.70
N ASP A 52 -11.39 -7.76 -8.37
CA ASP A 52 -11.68 -6.70 -9.35
C ASP A 52 -13.13 -6.21 -9.19
N TRP A 53 -13.28 -4.94 -8.86
CA TRP A 53 -14.58 -4.28 -8.76
C TRP A 53 -15.38 -4.37 -10.08
N ARG A 54 -14.72 -4.38 -11.25
CA ARG A 54 -15.38 -4.50 -12.56
C ARG A 54 -15.78 -5.92 -12.94
N ALA A 55 -15.30 -6.93 -12.22
CA ALA A 55 -15.60 -8.34 -12.47
C ALA A 55 -15.78 -9.09 -11.13
N PRO A 56 -16.81 -8.74 -10.34
CA PRO A 56 -17.06 -9.39 -9.07
C PRO A 56 -17.44 -10.86 -9.28
N ILE A 57 -17.03 -11.71 -8.34
CA ILE A 57 -17.42 -13.13 -8.32
C ILE A 57 -18.77 -13.21 -7.59
N GLU A 58 -19.80 -13.73 -8.25
CA GLU A 58 -21.11 -13.98 -7.62
C GLU A 58 -20.99 -15.12 -6.58
N ALA A 59 -21.72 -14.97 -5.47
CA ALA A 59 -21.70 -15.91 -4.33
C ALA A 59 -22.57 -17.15 -4.55
#